data_AF-A0A1V8NVW9-F1
#
_entry.id   AF-A0A1V8NVW9-F1
#
_cell.length_a   1.000
_cell.length_b   1.000
_cell.length_c   1.000
_cell.angle_alpha   90.00
_cell.angle_beta   90.00
_cell.angle_gamma   90.00
#
_symmetry.space_group_name_H-M   'P 1'
#
loop_
_entity.id
_entity.type
_entity.pdbx_description
1 polymer ?
#
loop_
_entity_poly.entity_id
_entity_poly.type
_entity_poly.pdbx_seq_one_letter_code
_entity_poly.pdbx_strand_id
1 'polypeptide(L)'
;MAKPAGKSPSAARTARILKVLSGRTNTGMTAGEIADAAGIPATRISELLDALQEEDLIIEVYTPEGSNTQRYAHSMEMLQIAYKCIREDKLIQQRLEQKQKILIAGAGK
;
A
#
# COMPACT_ATOMS: atom_id res chain seq x y z
N MET A 1 4.04 21.75 -28.55
CA MET A 1 4.27 20.29 -28.37
C MET A 1 4.25 20.00 -26.88
N ALA A 2 3.31 19.16 -26.41
CA ALA A 2 3.22 18.82 -24.98
C ALA A 2 4.41 17.95 -24.58
N LYS A 3 5.11 18.32 -23.51
CA LYS A 3 6.20 17.53 -22.90
C LYS A 3 5.66 16.12 -22.61
N PRO A 4 6.32 15.03 -23.05
CA PRO A 4 5.88 13.70 -22.67
C PRO A 4 5.88 13.65 -21.14
N ALA A 5 4.73 13.33 -20.54
CA ALA A 5 4.64 13.13 -19.11
C ALA A 5 5.69 12.08 -18.74
N GLY A 6 6.80 12.53 -18.18
CA GLY A 6 7.95 11.69 -17.89
C GLY A 6 7.50 10.65 -16.89
N LYS A 7 7.22 9.43 -17.34
CA LYS A 7 7.02 8.28 -16.46
C LYS A 7 8.32 8.15 -15.67
N SER A 8 8.36 8.63 -14.42
CA SER A 8 9.50 8.38 -13.55
C SER A 8 9.59 6.87 -13.37
N PRO A 9 10.60 6.19 -13.93
CA PRO A 9 10.69 4.75 -13.84
C PRO A 9 10.89 4.30 -12.39
N SER A 10 11.33 5.21 -11.50
CA SER A 10 11.49 4.95 -10.07
C SER A 10 10.14 4.90 -9.35
N ALA A 11 9.31 5.94 -9.47
CA ALA A 11 7.99 5.98 -8.82
C ALA A 11 7.08 4.83 -9.28
N ALA A 12 7.15 4.46 -10.56
CA ALA A 12 6.39 3.32 -11.07
C ALA A 12 6.89 1.99 -10.48
N ARG A 13 8.17 1.86 -10.15
CA ARG A 13 8.75 0.65 -9.54
C ARG A 13 8.43 0.56 -8.05
N THR A 14 8.57 1.65 -7.29
CA THR A 14 8.16 1.67 -5.87
C THR A 14 6.69 1.34 -5.72
N ALA A 15 5.82 1.87 -6.58
CA ALA A 15 4.40 1.51 -6.59
C ALA A 15 4.15 0.01 -6.88
N ARG A 16 4.98 -0.65 -7.70
CA ARG A 16 4.88 -2.10 -7.94
C ARG A 16 5.31 -2.90 -6.72
N ILE A 17 6.38 -2.49 -6.04
CA ILE A 17 6.83 -3.12 -4.79
C ILE A 17 5.69 -3.11 -3.77
N LEU A 18 5.07 -1.94 -3.55
CA LEU A 18 3.94 -1.82 -2.63
C LEU A 18 2.76 -2.72 -3.03
N LYS A 19 2.47 -2.87 -4.32
CA LYS A 19 1.41 -3.79 -4.77
C LYS A 19 1.74 -5.26 -4.50
N VAL A 20 2.99 -5.66 -4.72
CA VAL A 20 3.46 -7.03 -4.50
C VAL A 20 3.41 -7.43 -3.02
N LEU A 21 3.66 -6.48 -2.11
CA LEU A 21 3.57 -6.68 -0.67
C LEU A 21 2.13 -6.74 -0.13
N SER A 22 1.12 -6.51 -0.97
CA SER A 22 -0.29 -6.55 -0.57
C SER A 22 -0.65 -7.91 0.05
N GLY A 23 -1.28 -7.88 1.23
CA GLY A 23 -1.66 -9.08 1.98
C GLY A 23 -0.50 -9.78 2.71
N ARG A 24 0.73 -9.25 2.65
CA ARG A 24 1.92 -9.85 3.27
C ARG A 24 2.46 -9.05 4.45
N THR A 25 1.57 -8.44 5.23
CA THR A 25 1.95 -7.55 6.33
C THR A 25 2.67 -8.24 7.49
N ASN A 26 2.48 -9.55 7.66
CA ASN A 26 3.07 -10.31 8.78
C ASN A 26 4.19 -11.26 8.34
N THR A 27 4.16 -11.75 7.11
CA THR A 27 5.10 -12.76 6.60
C THR A 27 6.21 -12.14 5.74
N GLY A 28 5.94 -10.98 5.15
CA GLY A 28 6.84 -10.29 4.24
C GLY A 28 7.25 -11.09 3.00
N MET A 29 8.24 -10.55 2.29
CA MET A 29 8.92 -11.16 1.14
C MET A 29 10.41 -10.77 1.15
N THR A 30 11.28 -11.64 0.65
CA THR A 30 12.70 -11.30 0.47
C THR A 30 12.88 -10.31 -0.68
N ALA A 31 14.00 -9.59 -0.73
CA ALA A 31 14.30 -8.67 -1.83
C ALA A 31 14.28 -9.36 -3.21
N GLY A 32 14.74 -10.61 -3.30
CA GLY A 32 14.69 -11.41 -4.53
C GLY A 32 13.25 -11.74 -4.95
N GLU A 33 12.43 -12.23 -4.01
CA GLU A 33 11.01 -12.50 -4.27
C GLU A 33 10.26 -11.25 -4.74
N ILE A 34 10.56 -10.09 -4.15
CA ILE A 34 9.97 -8.80 -4.55
C ILE A 34 10.42 -8.41 -5.95
N ALA A 35 11.72 -8.50 -6.24
CA ALA A 35 12.29 -8.14 -7.53
C ALA A 35 11.64 -8.95 -8.66
N ASP A 36 11.53 -10.27 -8.49
CA ASP A 36 10.93 -11.18 -9.45
C ASP A 36 9.44 -10.86 -9.67
N ALA A 37 8.67 -10.76 -8.58
CA ALA A 37 7.24 -10.48 -8.65
C ALA A 37 6.91 -9.09 -9.20
N ALA A 38 7.76 -8.09 -8.96
CA ALA A 38 7.57 -6.72 -9.45
C ALA A 38 8.16 -6.48 -10.85
N GLY A 39 8.90 -7.44 -11.41
CA GLY A 39 9.64 -7.30 -12.66
C GLY A 39 10.70 -6.21 -12.60
N ILE A 40 11.41 -6.12 -11.47
CA ILE A 40 12.45 -5.12 -11.20
C ILE A 40 13.82 -5.80 -11.20
N PRO A 41 14.82 -5.27 -11.91
CA PRO A 41 16.17 -5.81 -11.84
C PRO A 41 16.70 -5.81 -10.40
N ALA A 42 17.29 -6.92 -9.95
CA ALA A 42 17.86 -7.05 -8.61
C ALA A 42 18.87 -5.94 -8.27
N THR A 43 19.61 -5.44 -9.26
CA THR A 43 20.56 -4.32 -9.09
C THR A 43 19.92 -3.00 -8.65
N ARG A 44 18.59 -2.86 -8.77
CA ARG A 44 17.85 -1.66 -8.39
C ARG A 44 16.95 -1.85 -7.19
N ILE A 45 16.80 -3.07 -6.68
CA ILE A 45 15.79 -3.35 -5.65
C ILE A 45 16.18 -2.73 -4.30
N SER A 46 17.47 -2.75 -3.93
CA SER A 46 17.95 -2.23 -2.65
C SER A 46 17.59 -0.75 -2.48
N GLU A 47 18.02 0.10 -3.41
CA GLU A 47 17.76 1.55 -3.34
C GLU A 47 16.25 1.88 -3.26
N LEU A 48 15.41 1.07 -3.91
CA LEU A 48 13.97 1.26 -3.88
C LEU A 48 13.35 0.81 -2.55
N LEU A 49 13.87 -0.26 -1.95
CA LEU A 49 13.45 -0.73 -0.63
C LEU A 49 13.91 0.24 0.45
N ASP A 50 15.16 0.72 0.37
CA ASP A 50 15.71 1.72 1.28
C ASP A 50 14.86 3.00 1.28
N ALA A 51 14.53 3.52 0.08
CA ALA A 51 13.66 4.68 -0.04
C ALA A 51 12.24 4.44 0.50
N LEU A 52 11.68 3.24 0.32
CA LEU A 52 10.35 2.91 0.87
C LEU A 52 10.37 2.74 2.39
N GLN A 53 11.50 2.29 2.94
CA GLN A 53 11.68 2.13 4.38
C GLN A 53 11.94 3.47 5.06
N GLU A 54 12.71 4.37 4.43
CA GLU A 54 12.93 5.75 4.89
C GLU A 54 11.64 6.56 4.96
N GLU A 55 10.70 6.31 4.05
CA GLU A 55 9.37 6.93 4.04
C GLU A 55 8.34 6.17 4.91
N ASP A 56 8.79 5.23 5.74
CA ASP A 56 7.95 4.40 6.61
C ASP A 56 6.81 3.67 5.89
N LEU A 57 6.95 3.33 4.60
CA LEU A 57 5.91 2.62 3.83
C LEU A 57 6.07 1.09 3.88
N ILE A 58 7.28 0.62 4.18
CA ILE A 58 7.60 -0.78 4.42
C ILE A 58 8.45 -0.92 5.68
N ILE A 59 8.49 -2.12 6.24
CA ILE A 59 9.33 -2.50 7.38
C ILE A 59 10.04 -3.81 7.10
N GLU A 60 11.16 -4.03 7.78
CA GLU A 60 11.75 -5.35 7.88
C GLU A 60 10.96 -6.22 8.88
N VAL A 61 10.72 -7.47 8.52
CA VAL A 61 10.12 -8.49 9.38
C VAL A 61 11.06 -9.68 9.51
N TYR A 62 11.35 -10.03 10.76
CA TYR A 62 12.12 -11.22 11.10
C TYR A 62 11.16 -12.37 11.37
N THR A 63 11.26 -13.44 10.57
CA THR A 63 10.44 -14.64 10.79
C THR A 63 11.11 -15.55 11.82
N PRO A 64 10.37 -16.11 12.79
CA PRO A 64 10.93 -16.94 13.85
C PRO A 64 11.55 -18.26 13.36
N GLU A 65 11.30 -18.65 12.11
CA GLU A 65 11.88 -19.85 11.52
C GLU A 65 13.30 -19.57 11.01
N GLY A 66 14.32 -19.81 11.84
CA GLY A 66 15.70 -20.26 11.49
C GLY A 66 16.46 -19.61 10.32
N SER A 67 15.92 -18.57 9.71
CA SER A 67 16.32 -17.96 8.46
C SER A 67 16.78 -16.57 8.82
N ASN A 68 18.09 -16.35 8.72
CA ASN A 68 18.71 -15.02 8.83
C ASN A 68 18.40 -14.15 7.59
N THR A 69 17.34 -14.45 6.83
CA THR A 69 17.03 -13.76 5.59
C THR A 69 16.05 -12.62 5.87
N GLN A 70 16.55 -11.39 5.71
CA GLN A 70 15.77 -10.17 5.76
C GLN A 70 14.55 -10.24 4.82
N ARG A 71 13.37 -9.96 5.37
CA ARG A 71 12.10 -9.90 4.62
C ARG A 71 11.46 -8.54 4.83
N TYR A 72 10.72 -8.06 3.84
CA TYR A 72 10.05 -6.77 3.86
C TYR A 72 8.54 -6.96 3.81
N ALA A 73 7.82 -6.16 4.58
CA ALA A 73 6.36 -6.13 4.66
C ALA A 73 5.85 -4.69 4.64
N HIS A 74 4.55 -4.49 4.43
CA HIS A 74 3.95 -3.17 4.65
C HIS A 74 4.11 -2.73 6.10
N SER A 75 4.41 -1.45 6.29
CA SER A 75 4.48 -0.85 7.62
C SER A 75 3.09 -0.65 8.23
N MET A 76 3.07 -0.34 9.52
CA MET A 76 1.86 0.13 10.19
C MET A 76 1.36 1.46 9.61
N GLU A 77 2.25 2.38 9.24
CA GLU A 77 1.88 3.68 8.67
C GLU A 77 1.11 3.51 7.35
N MET A 78 1.56 2.60 6.48
CA MET A 78 0.86 2.26 5.25
C MET A 78 -0.55 1.70 5.50
N LEU A 79 -0.72 0.88 6.54
CA LEU A 79 -2.05 0.39 6.96
C LEU A 79 -2.93 1.52 7.50
N GLN A 80 -2.36 2.46 8.24
CA GLN A 80 -3.11 3.62 8.74
C GLN A 80 -3.57 4.53 7.60
N ILE A 81 -2.77 4.72 6.55
CA ILE A 81 -3.17 5.44 5.34
C ILE A 81 -4.40 4.77 4.73
N ALA A 82 -4.34 3.45 4.50
CA ALA A 82 -5.47 2.70 3.96
C ALA A 82 -6.73 2.80 4.86
N TYR A 83 -6.56 2.70 6.18
CA TYR A 83 -7.65 2.83 7.14
C TYR A 83 -8.28 4.22 7.15
N LYS A 84 -7.48 5.29 7.01
CA LYS A 84 -7.98 6.67 6.93
C LYS A 84 -8.89 6.86 5.72
N CYS A 85 -8.54 6.31 4.56
CA CYS A 85 -9.39 6.32 3.37
C CYS A 85 -10.72 5.57 3.58
N ILE A 86 -10.66 4.34 4.11
CA ILE A 86 -11.87 3.55 4.41
C ILE A 86 -12.79 4.28 5.40
N ARG A 87 -12.20 4.97 6.38
CA ARG A 87 -12.95 5.75 7.36
C ARG A 87 -13.69 6.92 6.72
N GLU A 88 -13.09 7.60 5.75
CA GLU A 88 -13.75 8.67 4.99
C GLU A 88 -14.97 8.15 4.21
N ASP A 89 -14.83 7.01 3.53
CA ASP A 89 -15.94 6.38 2.81
C ASP A 89 -17.10 6.00 3.74
N LYS A 90 -16.79 5.49 4.94
CA LYS A 90 -17.81 5.18 5.96
C LYS A 90 -18.60 6.42 6.39
N LEU A 91 -17.96 7.58 6.51
CA LEU A 91 -18.66 8.83 6.86
C LEU A 91 -19.63 9.25 5.76
N ILE A 92 -19.25 9.04 4.48
CA ILE A 92 -20.12 9.33 3.34
C ILE A 92 -21.32 8.40 3.33
N GLN A 93 -21.11 7.10 3.56
CA GLN A 93 -22.19 6.11 3.66
C GLN A 93 -23.17 6.46 4.78
N GLN A 94 -22.67 6.79 5.98
CA GLN A 94 -23.52 7.21 7.10
C GLN A 94 -24.37 8.45 6.78
N ARG A 95 -23.77 9.46 6.11
CA ARG A 95 -24.52 10.65 5.68
C ARG A 95 -25.61 10.32 4.66
N LEU A 96 -25.34 9.40 3.74
CA LEU A 96 -26.33 8.94 2.76
C LEU A 96 -27.51 8.23 3.44
N GLU A 97 -27.22 7.31 4.36
CA GLU A 97 -28.24 6.59 5.13
C GLU A 97 -29.13 7.55 5.94
N GLN A 98 -28.53 8.58 6.57
CA GLN A 98 -29.29 9.61 7.27
C GLN A 98 -30.25 10.36 6.34
N LYS A 99 -29.78 10.78 5.16
CA LYS A 99 -30.62 11.46 4.16
C LYS A 99 -31.77 10.56 3.69
N GLN A 100 -31.51 9.27 3.45
CA GLN A 100 -32.54 8.31 3.06
C GLN A 100 -33.61 8.13 4.15
N LYS A 101 -33.20 8.01 5.43
CA LYS A 101 -34.15 7.93 6.56
C LYS A 101 -35.06 9.16 6.64
N ILE A 102 -34.51 10.36 6.44
CA ILE A 102 -35.30 11.60 6.44
C ILE A 102 -36.28 11.63 5.27
N LEU A 103 -35.85 11.25 4.06
CA LEU A 103 -36.72 11.22 2.88
C LEU A 103 -37.89 10.25 3.06
N ILE A 104 -37.65 9.04 3.58
CA ILE A 104 -38.71 8.06 3.82
C ILE A 104 -39.68 8.56 4.91
N ALA A 105 -39.16 9.14 5.99
CA ALA A 105 -39.99 9.72 7.06
C ALA A 105 -40.81 10.92 6.57
N GLY A 106 -40.30 11.69 5.60
CA GLY A 106 -41.01 12.81 4.97
C GLY A 106 -42.01 12.39 3.91
N ALA A 107 -41.77 11.30 3.19
CA ALA A 107 -42.67 10.76 2.16
C ALA A 107 -43.88 9.99 2.73
N GLY A 108 -43.84 9.62 4.01
CA GLY A 108 -44.95 8.98 4.72
C GLY A 108 -45.94 9.95 5.40
N LYS A 109 -45.86 11.25 5.09
CA LYS A 109 -46.80 12.29 5.57
C LYS A 109 -47.65 12.83 4.43
#